data_AF-X0SKB5-F1
#
_entry.id   AF-X0SKB5-F1
#
_cell.length_a   1.000
_cell.length_b   1.000
_cell.length_c   1.000
_cell.angle_alpha   90.00
_cell.angle_beta   90.00
_cell.angle_gamma   90.00
#
_symmetry.space_group_name_H-M   'P 1'
#
loop_
_entity.id
_entity.type
_entity.pdbx_description
1 polymer ?
#
loop_
_entity_poly.entity_id
_entity_poly.type
_entity_poly.pdbx_seq_one_letter_code
_entity_poly.pdbx_strand_id
1 'polypeptide(L)'
;PSLLTNAKVVMADSEARGYEGHNAIDDNPNTIWHTSWEPGPKPYPHEIQIELPVQTQIKGFTYIPRQDMSNGWICEYQIYVSADGKDWGNPIATGTFQKGRSEKKLLFKKACKGRFVRFVALSGFDNQAFASIAELNIIPASE
;
A
#
# COMPACT_ATOMS: atom_id res chain seq x y z
N PRO A 1 4.96 -9.65 15.75
CA PRO A 1 5.25 -9.95 14.32
C PRO A 1 4.11 -9.41 13.46
N SER A 2 4.43 -8.69 12.38
CA SER A 2 3.40 -8.24 11.43
C SER A 2 2.67 -9.44 10.83
N LEU A 3 1.40 -9.27 10.45
CA LEU A 3 0.69 -10.26 9.64
C LEU A 3 1.24 -10.39 8.22
N LEU A 4 2.12 -9.47 7.82
CA LEU A 4 2.86 -9.54 6.57
C LEU A 4 4.15 -10.32 6.68
N THR A 5 4.50 -10.85 7.85
CA THR A 5 5.59 -11.84 7.94
C THR A 5 5.25 -13.03 7.04
N ASN A 6 6.05 -13.24 5.98
CA ASN A 6 5.84 -14.19 4.87
C ASN A 6 4.78 -13.83 3.83
N ALA A 7 4.20 -12.64 3.86
CA ALA A 7 3.46 -12.11 2.73
C ALA A 7 4.40 -11.81 1.56
N LYS A 8 3.83 -11.71 0.36
CA LYS A 8 4.58 -11.45 -0.86
C LYS A 8 3.96 -10.31 -1.63
N VAL A 9 4.78 -9.40 -2.13
CA VAL A 9 4.34 -8.49 -3.18
C VAL A 9 4.29 -9.27 -4.48
N VAL A 10 3.10 -9.44 -5.03
CA VAL A 10 2.86 -10.19 -6.27
C VAL A 10 2.81 -9.28 -7.50
N MET A 11 2.62 -7.98 -7.31
CA MET A 11 2.68 -6.98 -8.37
C MET A 11 2.93 -5.58 -7.81
N ALA A 12 3.72 -4.78 -8.52
CA ALA A 12 3.76 -3.32 -8.42
C ALA A 12 3.73 -2.75 -9.85
N ASP A 13 2.93 -1.69 -10.10
CA ASP A 13 2.78 -1.14 -11.47
C ASP A 13 4.07 -0.46 -11.97
N SER A 14 4.86 0.02 -11.02
CA SER A 14 6.14 0.66 -11.22
C SER A 14 6.99 0.53 -9.95
N GLU A 15 8.29 0.31 -10.13
CA GLU A 15 9.27 0.35 -9.06
C GLU A 15 10.60 0.86 -9.60
N ALA A 16 11.32 1.64 -8.79
CA ALA A 16 12.68 2.04 -9.07
C ALA A 16 13.67 0.98 -8.57
N ARG A 17 14.82 0.85 -9.24
CA ARG A 17 15.89 -0.07 -8.82
C ARG A 17 16.37 0.28 -7.41
N GLY A 18 16.36 -0.70 -6.50
CA GLY A 18 16.69 -0.53 -5.08
C GLY A 18 15.53 -0.05 -4.21
N TYR A 19 14.34 0.16 -4.80
CA TYR A 19 13.12 0.59 -4.13
C TYR A 19 11.93 -0.30 -4.54
N GLU A 20 12.19 -1.60 -4.61
CA GLU A 20 11.25 -2.62 -5.05
C GLU A 20 10.05 -2.76 -4.09
N GLY A 21 8.96 -3.31 -4.59
CA GLY A 21 7.71 -3.45 -3.84
C GLY A 21 7.87 -4.15 -2.47
N HIS A 22 8.76 -5.15 -2.37
CA HIS A 22 8.93 -5.92 -1.13
C HIS A 22 9.38 -5.07 0.07
N ASN A 23 10.03 -3.93 -0.17
CA ASN A 23 10.41 -2.99 0.87
C ASN A 23 9.20 -2.36 1.57
N ALA A 24 8.01 -2.38 0.96
CA ALA A 24 6.80 -1.85 1.59
C ALA A 24 6.21 -2.76 2.68
N ILE A 25 6.73 -3.98 2.83
CA ILE A 25 6.17 -5.01 3.72
C ILE A 25 7.27 -5.76 4.50
N ASP A 26 8.45 -5.16 4.64
CA ASP A 26 9.63 -5.79 5.25
C ASP A 26 9.82 -5.44 6.74
N ASP A 27 8.86 -4.72 7.34
CA ASP A 27 8.88 -4.24 8.72
C ASP A 27 10.08 -3.30 9.04
N ASN A 28 10.66 -2.64 8.04
CA ASN A 28 11.73 -1.66 8.16
C ASN A 28 11.33 -0.29 7.55
N PRO A 29 10.93 0.70 8.38
CA PRO A 29 10.50 2.01 7.89
C PRO A 29 11.60 2.88 7.24
N ASN A 30 12.84 2.37 7.15
CA ASN A 30 13.95 3.03 6.46
C ASN A 30 14.12 2.55 5.00
N THR A 31 13.52 1.43 4.64
CA THR A 31 13.38 0.97 3.25
C THR A 31 12.00 1.41 2.72
N ILE A 32 11.89 1.58 1.40
CA ILE A 32 10.64 1.99 0.77
C ILE A 32 10.44 1.27 -0.56
N TRP A 33 9.18 0.99 -0.90
CA TRP A 33 8.77 0.92 -2.29
C TRP A 33 8.67 2.33 -2.85
N HIS A 34 9.14 2.54 -4.08
CA HIS A 34 8.99 3.80 -4.79
C HIS A 34 8.78 3.55 -6.30
N THR A 35 7.79 4.20 -6.89
CA THR A 35 7.55 4.15 -8.34
C THR A 35 8.75 4.70 -9.12
N SER A 36 9.04 4.17 -10.30
CA SER A 36 10.18 4.64 -11.10
C SER A 36 10.07 6.12 -11.45
N TRP A 37 11.19 6.84 -11.38
CA TRP A 37 11.33 8.21 -11.88
C TRP A 37 12.07 8.29 -13.23
N GLU A 38 12.61 7.17 -13.72
CA GLU A 38 13.29 7.06 -15.02
C GLU A 38 12.53 6.14 -15.98
N PRO A 39 12.51 6.43 -17.30
CA PRO A 39 13.00 7.65 -17.97
C PRO A 39 12.11 8.89 -17.74
N GLY A 40 11.05 8.74 -16.96
CA GLY A 40 10.16 9.78 -16.46
C GLY A 40 9.01 9.12 -15.67
N PRO A 41 8.44 9.78 -14.66
CA PRO A 41 7.37 9.18 -13.89
C PRO A 41 6.14 8.90 -14.75
N LYS A 42 5.56 7.71 -14.57
CA LYS A 42 4.20 7.45 -15.05
C LYS A 42 3.23 8.28 -14.19
N PRO A 43 2.18 8.86 -14.78
CA PRO A 43 1.14 9.51 -13.97
C PRO A 43 0.37 8.48 -13.15
N TYR A 44 -0.24 8.96 -12.06
CA TYR A 44 -1.22 8.20 -11.29
C TYR A 44 -2.37 7.64 -12.17
N PRO A 45 -3.01 6.53 -11.75
CA PRO A 45 -2.84 5.83 -10.47
C PRO A 45 -1.64 4.86 -10.44
N HIS A 46 -1.15 4.58 -9.23
CA HIS A 46 -0.13 3.58 -8.93
C HIS A 46 -0.68 2.51 -7.98
N GLU A 47 -0.13 1.31 -8.03
CA GLU A 47 -0.61 0.22 -7.20
C GLU A 47 0.46 -0.79 -6.78
N ILE A 48 0.19 -1.40 -5.63
CA ILE A 48 0.90 -2.57 -5.14
C ILE A 48 -0.10 -3.63 -4.71
N GLN A 49 0.18 -4.89 -5.05
CA GLN A 49 -0.65 -6.04 -4.72
C GLN A 49 0.14 -7.00 -3.85
N ILE A 50 -0.46 -7.39 -2.73
CA ILE A 50 0.14 -8.21 -1.69
C ILE A 50 -0.68 -9.49 -1.53
N GLU A 51 -0.02 -10.62 -1.60
CA GLU A 51 -0.56 -11.92 -1.21
C GLU A 51 -0.20 -12.22 0.25
N LEU A 52 -1.22 -12.43 1.06
CA LEU A 52 -1.10 -12.88 2.44
C LEU A 52 -0.83 -14.39 2.50
N PRO A 53 -0.07 -14.87 3.50
CA PRO A 53 0.26 -16.28 3.64
C PRO A 53 -0.99 -17.15 3.88
N VAL A 54 -2.01 -16.58 4.53
CA VAL A 54 -3.29 -17.23 4.79
C VAL A 54 -4.44 -16.26 4.55
N GLN A 55 -5.60 -16.80 4.20
CA GLN A 55 -6.82 -16.00 4.08
C GLN A 55 -7.18 -15.41 5.45
N THR A 56 -7.27 -14.09 5.53
CA THR A 56 -7.36 -13.33 6.78
C THR A 56 -8.65 -12.52 6.82
N GLN A 57 -9.25 -12.39 8.00
CA GLN A 57 -10.33 -11.44 8.24
C GLN A 57 -9.70 -10.08 8.59
N ILE A 58 -9.90 -9.07 7.75
CA ILE A 58 -9.21 -7.78 7.81
C ILE A 58 -10.20 -6.70 8.23
N LYS A 59 -9.86 -5.91 9.26
CA LYS A 59 -10.64 -4.73 9.71
C LYS A 59 -10.02 -3.40 9.29
N GLY A 60 -8.80 -3.39 8.77
CA GLY A 60 -8.13 -2.16 8.39
C GLY A 60 -6.68 -2.36 7.99
N PHE A 61 -5.98 -1.25 7.80
CA PHE A 61 -4.58 -1.18 7.39
C PHE A 61 -3.86 -0.04 8.11
N THR A 62 -2.54 -0.15 8.21
CA THR A 62 -1.68 1.01 8.47
C THR A 62 -0.76 1.27 7.28
N TYR A 63 -0.41 2.54 7.10
CA TYR A 63 0.47 3.05 6.06
C TYR A 63 1.49 4.00 6.68
N ILE A 64 2.77 3.72 6.50
CA ILE A 64 3.87 4.60 6.85
C ILE A 64 4.41 5.18 5.53
N PRO A 65 4.28 6.50 5.31
CA PRO A 65 4.93 7.18 4.20
C PRO A 65 6.46 7.05 4.29
N ARG A 66 7.20 7.31 3.21
CA ARG A 66 8.66 7.48 3.32
C ARG A 66 9.03 8.53 4.39
N GLN A 67 10.12 8.29 5.13
CA GLN A 67 10.46 9.05 6.34
C GLN A 67 11.52 10.13 6.14
N ASP A 68 12.21 10.11 5.01
CA ASP A 68 13.37 10.96 4.68
C ASP A 68 12.99 12.26 3.95
N MET A 69 11.97 12.24 3.09
CA MET A 69 11.49 13.41 2.34
C MET A 69 10.02 13.28 1.91
N SER A 70 9.46 14.28 1.22
CA SER A 70 8.01 14.35 0.94
C SER A 70 7.57 13.79 -0.42
N ASN A 71 8.49 13.44 -1.30
CA ASN A 71 8.13 12.98 -2.64
C ASN A 71 7.51 11.58 -2.60
N GLY A 72 6.41 11.39 -3.33
CA GLY A 72 5.69 10.13 -3.30
C GLY A 72 4.83 9.90 -2.05
N TRP A 73 4.60 10.92 -1.22
CA TRP A 73 3.53 10.86 -0.23
C TRP A 73 2.17 10.75 -0.94
N ILE A 74 1.39 9.76 -0.54
CA ILE A 74 0.09 9.43 -1.13
C ILE A 74 -1.00 10.27 -0.47
N CYS A 75 -1.85 10.89 -1.28
CA CYS A 75 -3.02 11.66 -0.85
C CYS A 75 -4.28 10.80 -0.96
N GLU A 76 -4.85 10.66 -2.16
CA GLU A 76 -6.05 9.85 -2.39
C GLU A 76 -5.69 8.38 -2.61
N TYR A 77 -6.49 7.48 -2.05
CA TYR A 77 -6.26 6.04 -2.18
C TYR A 77 -7.55 5.25 -2.33
N GLN A 78 -7.40 4.03 -2.83
CA GLN A 78 -8.40 2.97 -2.80
C GLN A 78 -7.77 1.67 -2.31
N ILE A 79 -8.53 0.91 -1.53
CA ILE A 79 -8.14 -0.43 -1.08
C ILE A 79 -9.12 -1.45 -1.64
N TYR A 80 -8.58 -2.55 -2.13
CA TYR A 80 -9.34 -3.72 -2.55
C TYR A 80 -8.82 -4.95 -1.82
N VAL A 81 -9.72 -5.91 -1.62
CA VAL A 81 -9.41 -7.20 -1.01
C VAL A 81 -10.02 -8.29 -1.89
N SER A 82 -9.21 -9.28 -2.24
CA SER A 82 -9.60 -10.39 -3.10
C SER A 82 -9.30 -11.74 -2.44
N ALA A 83 -10.07 -12.77 -2.81
CA ALA A 83 -9.81 -14.15 -2.42
C ALA A 83 -8.78 -14.83 -3.32
N ASP A 84 -8.69 -14.43 -4.59
CA ASP A 84 -7.93 -15.12 -5.65
C ASP A 84 -6.88 -14.25 -6.37
N GLY A 85 -6.84 -12.94 -6.07
CA GLY A 85 -5.91 -12.00 -6.68
C GLY A 85 -6.28 -11.61 -8.12
N LYS A 86 -7.45 -12.01 -8.61
CA LYS A 86 -7.93 -11.76 -9.98
C LYS A 86 -9.19 -10.91 -9.98
N ASP A 87 -10.19 -11.32 -9.21
CA ASP A 87 -11.40 -10.53 -9.02
C ASP A 87 -11.27 -9.68 -7.75
N TRP A 88 -11.28 -8.36 -7.93
CA TRP A 88 -11.13 -7.39 -6.86
C TRP A 88 -12.45 -6.75 -6.43
N GLY A 89 -13.52 -6.93 -7.21
CA GLY A 89 -14.80 -6.26 -6.99
C GLY A 89 -14.68 -4.72 -6.85
N ASN A 90 -15.53 -4.15 -6.00
CA ASN A 90 -15.51 -2.73 -5.67
C ASN A 90 -14.47 -2.42 -4.57
N PRO A 91 -13.93 -1.19 -4.52
CA PRO A 91 -13.04 -0.79 -3.44
C PRO A 91 -13.78 -0.88 -2.10
N ILE A 92 -13.14 -1.55 -1.14
CA ILE A 92 -13.68 -1.73 0.21
C ILE A 92 -13.41 -0.51 1.11
N ALA A 93 -12.45 0.34 0.72
CA ALA A 93 -12.19 1.63 1.32
C ALA A 93 -11.63 2.61 0.30
N THR A 94 -12.01 3.87 0.45
CA THR A 94 -11.47 5.00 -0.32
C THR A 94 -11.30 6.17 0.64
N GLY A 95 -10.32 7.03 0.40
CA GLY A 95 -10.16 8.22 1.21
C GLY A 95 -8.94 9.04 0.86
N THR A 96 -8.63 9.99 1.72
CA THR A 96 -7.48 10.89 1.63
C THR A 96 -6.63 10.77 2.89
N PHE A 97 -5.31 10.70 2.74
CA PHE A 97 -4.38 10.90 3.85
C PHE A 97 -4.06 12.37 4.05
N GLN A 98 -3.73 12.73 5.30
CA GLN A 98 -3.14 14.03 5.60
C GLN A 98 -1.67 14.05 5.17
N LYS A 99 -1.22 15.19 4.65
CA LYS A 99 0.18 15.42 4.29
C LYS A 99 1.07 15.26 5.53
N GLY A 100 2.19 14.55 5.38
CA GLY A 100 3.17 14.35 6.46
C GLY A 100 3.57 12.89 6.65
N ARG A 101 4.67 12.69 7.38
CA ARG A 101 5.32 11.37 7.58
C ARG A 101 4.70 10.46 8.64
N SER A 102 3.76 10.96 9.45
CA SER A 102 3.17 10.16 10.54
C SER A 102 2.47 8.92 10.00
N GLU A 103 2.50 7.82 10.75
CA GLU A 103 1.73 6.62 10.42
C GLU A 103 0.25 6.97 10.24
N LYS A 104 -0.37 6.40 9.21
CA LYS A 104 -1.79 6.53 8.91
C LYS A 104 -2.48 5.22 9.23
N LYS A 105 -3.59 5.30 9.98
CA LYS A 105 -4.44 4.16 10.30
C LYS A 105 -5.76 4.27 9.57
N LEU A 106 -6.16 3.22 8.87
CA LEU A 106 -7.41 3.11 8.14
C LEU A 106 -8.22 1.94 8.70
N LEU A 107 -9.48 2.19 9.08
CA LEU A 107 -10.41 1.15 9.46
C LEU A 107 -11.55 1.06 8.46
N PHE A 108 -11.96 -0.16 8.15
CA PHE A 108 -13.07 -0.42 7.25
C PHE A 108 -14.39 -0.30 8.00
N LYS A 109 -15.44 0.11 7.28
CA LYS A 109 -16.80 0.13 7.83
C LYS A 109 -17.26 -1.25 8.27
N LYS A 110 -16.81 -2.29 7.56
CA LYS A 110 -17.07 -3.70 7.88
C LYS A 110 -15.81 -4.50 7.57
N ALA A 111 -15.46 -5.42 8.46
CA ALA A 111 -14.37 -6.34 8.19
C ALA A 111 -14.69 -7.24 6.99
N CYS A 112 -13.69 -7.54 6.17
CA CYS A 112 -13.80 -8.39 4.99
C CYS A 112 -12.77 -9.52 5.05
N LYS A 113 -13.07 -10.65 4.40
CA LYS A 113 -12.16 -11.79 4.34
C LYS A 113 -11.45 -11.84 2.99
N GLY A 114 -10.14 -11.98 2.97
CA GLY A 114 -9.38 -12.12 1.72
C GLY A 114 -7.96 -12.63 1.94
N ARG A 115 -7.31 -12.98 0.84
CA ARG A 115 -5.91 -13.41 0.80
C ARG A 115 -5.04 -12.41 0.03
N PHE A 116 -5.63 -11.62 -0.83
CA PHE A 116 -4.92 -10.61 -1.60
C PHE A 116 -5.42 -9.22 -1.24
N VAL A 117 -4.50 -8.28 -1.19
CA VAL A 117 -4.77 -6.85 -0.98
C VAL A 117 -4.20 -6.10 -2.15
N ARG A 118 -4.96 -5.13 -2.66
CA ARG A 118 -4.47 -4.15 -3.63
C ARG A 118 -4.63 -2.77 -3.03
N PHE A 119 -3.50 -2.08 -2.85
CA PHE A 119 -3.47 -0.69 -2.47
C PHE A 119 -3.25 0.14 -3.75
N VAL A 120 -4.16 1.07 -4.02
CA VAL A 120 -4.08 1.98 -5.17
C VAL A 120 -3.89 3.40 -4.65
N ALA A 121 -2.79 4.04 -5.02
CA ALA A 121 -2.60 5.47 -4.87
C ALA A 121 -3.21 6.18 -6.09
N LEU A 122 -4.20 7.05 -5.85
CA LEU A 122 -4.89 7.81 -6.90
C LEU A 122 -4.25 9.18 -7.14
N SER A 123 -3.64 9.76 -6.11
CA SER A 123 -2.95 11.04 -6.20
C SER A 123 -1.93 11.19 -5.08
N GLY A 124 -1.06 12.17 -5.24
CA GLY A 124 -0.06 12.58 -4.25
C GLY A 124 -0.16 14.07 -3.96
N PHE A 125 0.84 14.59 -3.27
CA PHE A 125 0.96 16.02 -2.98
C PHE A 125 1.88 16.73 -3.98
N ASP A 126 1.79 18.06 -4.00
CA ASP A 126 2.73 18.95 -4.69
C ASP A 126 2.87 18.69 -6.21
N ASN A 127 1.79 18.25 -6.87
CA ASN A 127 1.73 17.92 -8.30
C ASN A 127 2.79 16.90 -8.77
N GLN A 128 3.23 16.03 -7.88
CA GLN A 128 4.16 14.97 -8.21
C GLN A 128 3.43 13.74 -8.75
N ALA A 129 4.12 12.95 -9.57
CA ALA A 129 3.60 11.73 -10.20
C ALA A 129 4.28 10.47 -9.64
N PHE A 130 4.68 10.50 -8.37
CA PHE A 130 5.33 9.37 -7.71
C PHE A 130 4.43 8.83 -6.60
N ALA A 131 4.52 7.53 -6.30
CA ALA A 131 4.01 6.94 -5.07
C ALA A 131 5.14 6.25 -4.33
N SER A 132 5.10 6.31 -3.00
CA SER A 132 6.06 5.63 -2.13
C SER A 132 5.42 5.15 -0.84
N ILE A 133 5.92 4.03 -0.35
CA ILE A 133 5.47 3.38 0.86
C ILE A 133 6.69 2.86 1.61
N ALA A 134 6.87 3.32 2.85
CA ALA A 134 7.84 2.71 3.76
C ALA A 134 7.27 1.41 4.31
N GLU A 135 6.08 1.47 4.90
CA GLU A 135 5.40 0.26 5.39
C GLU A 135 3.91 0.29 5.05
N LEU A 136 3.39 -0.86 4.68
CA LEU A 136 1.99 -1.20 4.74
C LEU A 136 1.83 -2.35 5.71
N ASN A 137 0.76 -2.33 6.50
CA ASN A 137 0.44 -3.43 7.41
C ASN A 137 -1.06 -3.71 7.46
N ILE A 138 -1.42 -4.94 7.81
CA ILE A 138 -2.81 -5.40 7.95
C ILE A 138 -3.24 -5.28 9.40
N ILE A 139 -4.46 -4.80 9.62
CA ILE A 139 -5.13 -4.86 10.92
C ILE A 139 -6.16 -6.02 10.88
N PRO A 140 -5.96 -7.12 11.62
CA PRO A 140 -6.89 -8.25 11.64
C PRO A 140 -8.17 -7.89 12.41
N ALA A 141 -9.30 -8.49 12.01
CA ALA A 141 -10.56 -8.30 12.72
C ALA A 141 -10.57 -8.89 14.13
N SER A 142 -9.84 -9.99 14.33
CA SER A 142 -9.65 -10.65 15.62
C SER A 142 -8.44 -10.05 16.35
N GLU A 143 -8.72 -9.16 17.29
CA GLU A 143 -7.92 -8.93 18.49
C GLU A 143 -8.82 -9.14 19.70
#